data_AF-A0A950VPT3-F1
#
_entry.id   AF-A0A950VPT3-F1
#
_cell.length_a   1.000
_cell.length_b   1.000
_cell.length_c   1.000
_cell.angle_alpha   90.00
_cell.angle_beta   90.00
_cell.angle_gamma   90.00
#
_symmetry.space_group_name_H-M   'P 1'
#
loop_
_entity.id
_entity.type
_entity.pdbx_description
1 polymer ?
#
loop_
_entity_poly.entity_id
_entity_poly.type
_entity_poly.pdbx_seq_one_letter_code
_entity_poly.pdbx_strand_id
1 'polypeptide(L)'
;MRLEEYLAIPYKLVAYSAQRSDGTWRRFAAYPEIGCVSEADTPGEAMDQLEEQRVRYILEHVQRGEPIPVPRPPLRSAMTLLDIERFGFARWLVDQHRLSED
;
A
#
# COMPACT_ATOMS: atom_id res chain seq x y z
N MET A 1 1.54 3.05 18.32
CA MET A 1 2.00 2.20 17.21
C MET A 1 3.23 2.84 16.59
N ARG A 2 4.14 2.03 16.05
CA ARG A 2 5.29 2.51 15.28
C ARG A 2 4.83 2.95 13.88
N LEU A 3 5.63 3.78 13.20
CA LEU A 3 5.26 4.32 11.88
C LEU A 3 5.00 3.21 10.86
N GLU A 4 5.84 2.17 10.86
CA GLU A 4 5.70 1.00 9.99
C GLU A 4 4.36 0.27 10.21
N GLU A 5 3.82 0.28 11.42
CA GLU A 5 2.54 -0.35 11.73
C GLU A 5 1.37 0.51 11.19
N TYR A 6 1.47 1.83 11.24
CA TYR A 6 0.48 2.71 10.61
C TYR A 6 0.49 2.57 9.08
N LEU A 7 1.68 2.47 8.48
CA LEU A 7 1.83 2.29 7.03
C LEU A 7 1.29 0.95 6.54
N ALA A 8 1.20 -0.05 7.42
CA ALA A 8 0.68 -1.38 7.13
C ALA A 8 -0.83 -1.53 7.39
N ILE A 9 -1.55 -0.47 7.78
CA ILE A 9 -3.01 -0.51 7.95
C ILE A 9 -3.67 -0.66 6.55
N PRO A 10 -4.46 -1.73 6.33
CA PRO A 10 -5.09 -1.95 5.03
C PRO A 10 -6.38 -1.12 4.91
N TYR A 11 -6.31 0.09 4.37
CA TYR A 11 -7.51 0.90 4.08
C TYR A 11 -8.29 0.39 2.87
N LYS A 12 -9.59 0.69 2.82
CA LYS A 12 -10.49 0.24 1.74
C LYS A 12 -10.28 1.11 0.51
N LEU A 13 -9.69 0.56 -0.54
CA LEU A 13 -9.62 1.20 -1.85
C LEU A 13 -11.02 1.23 -2.48
N VAL A 14 -11.45 2.42 -2.90
CA VAL A 14 -12.60 2.61 -3.79
C VAL A 14 -12.09 3.21 -5.09
N ALA A 15 -12.31 2.52 -6.21
CA ALA A 15 -11.91 2.99 -7.52
C ALA A 15 -13.09 2.96 -8.50
N TYR A 16 -13.25 4.02 -9.27
CA TYR A 16 -14.33 4.14 -10.28
C TYR A 16 -13.94 5.11 -11.39
N SER A 17 -14.67 5.06 -12.50
CA SER A 17 -14.59 6.05 -13.58
C SER A 17 -15.85 6.89 -13.59
N ALA A 18 -15.68 8.20 -13.73
CA ALA A 18 -16.81 9.12 -13.85
C ALA A 18 -16.51 10.17 -14.92
N GLN A 19 -17.57 10.64 -15.56
CA GLN A 19 -17.50 11.77 -16.47
C GLN A 19 -17.54 13.07 -15.67
N ARG A 20 -16.61 13.98 -15.96
CA ARG A 20 -16.61 15.34 -15.44
C ARG A 20 -17.62 16.21 -16.20
N SER A 21 -17.89 17.40 -15.66
CA SER A 21 -18.83 18.37 -16.24
C SER A 21 -18.44 18.85 -17.65
N ASP A 22 -17.15 18.77 -18.00
CA ASP A 22 -16.61 19.08 -19.33
C ASP A 22 -16.74 17.91 -20.33
N GLY A 23 -17.35 16.80 -19.92
CA GLY A 23 -17.51 15.60 -20.73
C GLY A 23 -16.30 14.66 -20.74
N THR A 24 -15.19 15.02 -20.06
CA THR A 24 -14.00 14.17 -19.98
C THR A 24 -14.20 13.02 -19.00
N TRP A 25 -13.68 11.84 -19.33
CA TRP A 25 -13.73 10.67 -18.45
C TRP A 25 -12.44 10.54 -17.66
N ARG A 26 -12.59 10.44 -16.33
CA ARG A 26 -11.46 10.42 -15.40
C ARG A 26 -11.60 9.25 -14.43
N ARG A 27 -10.46 8.81 -13.90
CA ARG A 27 -10.38 7.68 -12.97
C ARG A 27 -10.12 8.23 -11.59
N PHE A 28 -10.96 7.81 -10.65
CA PHE A 28 -10.92 8.24 -9.27
C PHE A 28 -10.51 7.07 -8.41
N ALA A 29 -9.64 7.32 -7.43
CA ALA A 29 -9.29 6.37 -6.38
C ALA A 29 -9.41 7.07 -5.02
N ALA A 30 -9.87 6.34 -4.00
CA ALA A 30 -10.07 6.91 -2.67
C ALA A 30 -9.81 5.91 -1.55
N TYR A 31 -9.35 6.45 -0.42
CA TYR A 31 -9.39 5.81 0.90
C TYR A 31 -10.37 6.56 1.80
N PRO A 32 -11.67 6.17 1.80
CA PRO A 32 -12.71 6.91 2.52
C PRO A 32 -12.45 7.02 4.02
N GLU A 33 -11.75 6.04 4.60
CA GLU A 33 -11.46 5.95 6.02
C GLU A 33 -10.50 7.05 6.51
N ILE A 34 -9.74 7.68 5.61
CA ILE A 34 -8.78 8.76 5.91
C ILE A 34 -8.98 10.00 5.03
N GLY A 35 -10.03 10.03 4.21
CA GLY A 35 -10.37 11.17 3.36
C GLY A 35 -9.42 11.43 2.17
N CYS A 36 -8.48 10.54 1.88
CA CYS A 36 -7.60 10.67 0.71
C CYS A 36 -8.37 10.34 -0.57
N VAL A 37 -8.19 11.18 -1.60
CA VAL A 37 -8.81 11.02 -2.92
C VAL A 37 -7.84 11.50 -4.00
N SER A 38 -7.72 10.75 -5.08
CA SER A 38 -6.91 11.09 -6.24
C SER A 38 -7.73 10.95 -7.53
N GLU A 39 -7.23 11.58 -8.58
CA GLU A 39 -7.84 11.51 -9.89
C GLU A 39 -6.79 11.59 -11.01
N ALA A 40 -6.88 10.67 -11.98
CA ALA A 40 -5.97 10.62 -13.12
C ALA A 40 -6.66 10.17 -14.42
N ASP A 41 -5.90 10.14 -15.51
CA ASP A 41 -6.38 9.65 -16.81
C ASP A 41 -6.49 8.13 -16.82
N THR A 42 -5.59 7.45 -16.10
CA THR A 42 -5.59 5.99 -15.98
C THR A 42 -5.88 5.52 -14.55
N PRO A 43 -6.40 4.29 -14.35
CA PRO A 43 -6.61 3.74 -13.01
C PRO A 43 -5.30 3.62 -12.22
N GLY A 44 -4.21 3.22 -12.88
CA GLY A 44 -2.89 3.04 -12.27
C GLY A 44 -2.37 4.34 -11.65
N GLU A 45 -2.34 5.42 -12.45
CA GLU A 45 -1.91 6.73 -11.98
C GLU A 45 -2.75 7.26 -10.81
N ALA A 46 -4.07 7.02 -10.84
CA ALA A 46 -4.93 7.41 -9.73
C ALA A 46 -4.56 6.65 -8.45
N MET A 47 -4.32 5.34 -8.54
CA MET A 47 -3.90 4.53 -7.39
C MET A 47 -2.52 4.94 -6.86
N ASP A 48 -1.55 5.20 -7.74
CA ASP A 48 -0.20 5.63 -7.35
C ASP A 48 -0.26 6.97 -6.59
N GLN A 49 -0.98 7.95 -7.13
CA GLN A 49 -1.19 9.24 -6.47
C GLN A 49 -1.93 9.09 -5.12
N LEU A 50 -2.87 8.15 -5.02
CA LEU A 50 -3.58 7.88 -3.77
C LEU A 50 -2.64 7.32 -2.70
N GLU A 51 -1.74 6.42 -3.08
CA GLU A 51 -0.74 5.86 -2.16
C GLU A 51 0.21 6.95 -1.64
N GLU A 52 0.69 7.84 -2.50
CA GLU A 52 1.50 8.98 -2.08
C GLU A 52 0.78 9.87 -1.06
N GLN A 53 -0.50 10.15 -1.31
CA GLN A 53 -1.34 10.91 -0.38
C GLN A 53 -1.54 10.19 0.95
N ARG A 54 -1.78 8.87 0.94
CA ARG A 54 -1.92 8.05 2.15
C ARG A 54 -0.66 8.10 3.00
N VAL A 55 0.52 7.92 2.41
CA VAL A 55 1.80 7.96 3.12
C VAL A 55 2.01 9.34 3.73
N ARG A 56 1.77 10.41 2.97
CA ARG A 56 1.87 11.79 3.47
C ARG A 56 0.93 12.06 4.64
N TYR A 57 -0.34 11.68 4.51
CA TYR A 57 -1.35 11.80 5.57
C TYR A 57 -0.87 11.15 6.87
N ILE A 58 -0.39 9.90 6.80
CA ILE A 58 0.10 9.15 7.97
C ILE A 58 1.32 9.84 8.59
N LEU A 59 2.32 10.21 7.78
CA LEU A 59 3.54 10.85 8.28
C LEU A 59 3.23 12.15 9.02
N GLU A 60 2.38 12.98 8.43
CA GLU A 60 1.99 14.25 9.03
C GLU A 60 1.24 14.08 10.36
N HIS A 61 0.29 13.14 10.44
CA HIS A 61 -0.45 12.88 11.67
C HIS A 61 0.46 12.32 12.77
N VAL A 62 1.37 11.40 12.43
CA VAL A 62 2.36 10.88 13.39
C VAL A 62 3.26 12.01 13.91
N GLN A 63 3.73 12.90 13.04
CA GLN A 63 4.56 14.04 13.44
C GLN A 63 3.82 15.00 14.37
N ARG A 64 2.52 15.21 14.15
CA ARG A 64 1.66 16.06 15.01
C ARG A 64 1.15 15.36 16.26
N GLY A 65 1.37 14.05 16.41
CA GLY A 65 0.79 13.26 17.50
C GLY A 65 -0.73 13.11 17.40
N GLU A 66 -1.30 13.28 16.21
CA GLU A 66 -2.73 13.20 15.95
C GLU A 66 -3.18 11.73 15.76
N PRO A 67 -4.42 11.38 16.17
CA PRO A 67 -4.93 10.04 15.98
C PRO A 67 -5.14 9.74 14.48
N ILE A 68 -4.76 8.53 14.08
CA ILE A 68 -4.97 7.99 12.73
C ILE A 68 -6.05 6.89 12.83
N PRO A 69 -7.06 6.88 11.94
CA PRO A 69 -8.05 5.81 11.89
C PRO A 69 -7.42 4.42 11.70
N VAL A 70 -7.78 3.45 12.55
CA VAL A 70 -7.31 2.04 12.45
C VAL A 70 -8.50 1.10 12.28
N PRO A 71 -9.18 1.12 11.12
CA PRO A 71 -10.40 0.33 10.91
C PRO A 71 -10.14 -1.18 10.83
N ARG A 72 -8.90 -1.56 10.49
CA ARG A 72 -8.41 -2.93 10.44
C ARG A 72 -7.01 -2.99 11.06
N PRO A 73 -6.64 -4.10 11.71
CA PRO A 73 -5.29 -4.27 12.22
C PRO A 73 -4.24 -4.13 11.10
N PRO A 74 -3.06 -3.56 11.39
CA PRO A 74 -1.94 -3.58 10.45
C PRO A 74 -1.66 -5.00 9.94
N LEU A 75 -1.42 -5.11 8.65
CA LEU A 75 -0.91 -6.35 8.08
C LEU A 75 0.48 -6.59 8.70
N ARG A 76 0.59 -7.65 9.51
CA ARG A 76 1.91 -8.17 9.88
C ARG A 76 2.59 -8.50 8.56
N SER A 77 3.78 -7.93 8.31
CA SER A 77 4.42 -8.02 7.02
C SER A 77 4.38 -9.48 6.53
N ALA A 78 3.70 -9.74 5.41
CA ALA A 78 3.73 -11.06 4.78
C ALA A 78 5.17 -11.49 4.45
N MET A 79 6.11 -10.53 4.42
CA MET A 79 7.56 -10.74 4.46
C MET A 79 7.97 -11.79 5.50
N THR A 80 7.41 -11.86 6.71
CA THR A 80 7.89 -12.89 7.65
C THR A 80 7.59 -14.31 7.20
N LEU A 81 6.46 -14.58 6.53
CA LEU A 81 6.13 -15.95 6.09
C LEU A 81 6.74 -16.26 4.72
N LEU A 82 6.59 -15.34 3.75
CA LEU A 82 7.13 -15.51 2.40
C LEU A 82 8.67 -15.45 2.39
N ASP A 83 9.30 -14.63 3.24
CA ASP A 83 10.76 -14.63 3.36
C ASP A 83 11.24 -15.90 4.04
N ILE A 84 10.57 -16.42 5.08
CA ILE A 84 10.93 -17.71 5.70
C ILE A 84 10.87 -18.84 4.67
N GLU A 85 9.81 -18.92 3.85
CA GLU A 85 9.69 -19.92 2.79
C GLU A 85 10.75 -19.73 1.69
N ARG A 86 11.01 -18.48 1.28
CA ARG A 86 12.02 -18.15 0.27
C ARG A 86 13.44 -18.45 0.75
N PHE A 87 13.75 -18.20 2.03
CA PHE A 87 15.02 -18.58 2.64
C PHE A 87 15.16 -20.11 2.77
N GLY A 88 14.06 -20.81 3.08
CA GLY A 88 14.02 -22.27 3.07
C GLY A 88 14.32 -22.85 1.69
N PHE A 89 13.72 -22.30 0.64
CA PHE A 89 13.96 -22.70 -0.74
C PHE A 89 15.38 -22.37 -1.22
N ALA A 90 15.89 -21.18 -0.89
CA ALA A 90 17.26 -20.79 -1.23
C ALA A 90 18.29 -21.72 -0.57
N ARG A 91 18.11 -22.05 0.72
CA ARG A 91 18.94 -23.03 1.41
C ARG A 91 18.86 -24.40 0.74
N TRP A 92 17.65 -24.86 0.43
CA TRP A 92 17.45 -26.13 -0.27
C TRP A 92 18.16 -26.16 -1.64
N LEU A 93 18.17 -25.06 -2.40
CA LEU A 93 18.88 -25.00 -3.68
C LEU A 93 20.40 -25.11 -3.53
N VAL A 94 20.98 -24.49 -2.49
CA VAL A 94 22.40 -24.59 -2.15
C VAL A 94 22.74 -26.02 -1.71
N ASP A 95 21.91 -26.61 -0.84
CA ASP A 95 22.06 -27.99 -0.35
C ASP A 95 21.96 -29.02 -1.48
N GLN A 96 21.20 -28.72 -2.55
CA GLN A 96 21.06 -29.57 -3.73
C GLN A 96 22.08 -29.26 -4.84
N HIS A 97 23.04 -28.34 -4.62
CA HIS A 97 24.03 -27.89 -5.61
C HIS A 97 23.40 -27.42 -6.93
N ARG A 98 22.22 -26.80 -6.86
CA ARG A 98 21.47 -26.29 -8.02
C ARG A 98 21.71 -24.80 -8.31
N LEU A 99 22.59 -24.16 -7.54
CA LEU A 99 23.14 -22.83 -7.78
C LEU A 99 24.67 -22.93 -7.57
N SER A 100 25.48 -22.42 -8.51
CA SER A 100 26.90 -22.15 -8.24
C SER A 100 27.03 -20.82 -7.51
N GLU A 101 27.95 -20.75 -6.55
CA GLU A 101 28.42 -19.47 -5.99
C GLU A 101 29.34 -18.81 -7.02
N ASP A 102 28.75 -18.06 -7.96
CA ASP A 102 29.47 -17.07 -8.76
C ASP A 102 29.02 -15.65 -8.37
#